data_AF-A0A0F8X9K8-F1
#
_entry.id   AF-A0A0F8X9K8-F1
#
_cell.length_a   1.000
_cell.length_b   1.000
_cell.length_c   1.000
_cell.angle_alpha   90.00
_cell.angle_beta   90.00
_cell.angle_gamma   90.00
#
_symmetry.space_group_name_H-M   'P 1'
#
loop_
_entity.id
_entity.type
_entity.pdbx_description
1 polymer ?
#
loop_
_entity_poly.entity_id
_entity_poly.type
_entity_poly.pdbx_seq_one_letter_code
_entity_poly.pdbx_strand_id
1 'polypeptide(L)'
;MIIIQKQKEWIERVLTSLHFVKWDRFLDINFDKQRALNFYGWIEHSCGTEDTYKDFVCIEFNLFSNKVYFVATSSSEKSKEICEILDDKHNDCHRVEHDFQISNVVKLK
;
A
#
# COMPACT_ATOMS: atom_id res chain seq x y z
N MET A 1 4.74 -22.27 -3.32
CA MET A 1 4.80 -20.93 -3.94
C MET A 1 5.95 -20.92 -4.96
N ILE A 2 5.67 -20.94 -6.27
CA ILE A 2 6.74 -20.80 -7.29
C ILE A 2 6.71 -19.36 -7.78
N ILE A 3 7.54 -18.50 -7.20
CA ILE A 3 7.86 -17.18 -7.75
C ILE A 3 9.21 -17.37 -8.43
N ILE A 4 9.33 -17.00 -9.70
CA ILE A 4 10.65 -17.09 -10.35
C ILE A 4 11.56 -16.00 -9.80
N GLN A 5 12.87 -16.28 -9.75
CA GLN A 5 13.85 -15.38 -9.15
C GLN A 5 13.73 -13.93 -9.67
N LYS A 6 13.51 -13.75 -10.98
CA LYS A 6 13.32 -12.44 -11.60
C LYS A 6 12.10 -11.66 -11.06
N GLN A 7 10.99 -12.34 -10.79
CA GLN A 7 9.79 -11.71 -10.21
C GLN A 7 10.06 -11.28 -8.77
N LYS A 8 10.72 -12.13 -8.00
CA LYS A 8 11.10 -11.84 -6.61
C LYS A 8 11.98 -10.59 -6.53
N GLU A 9 13.03 -10.53 -7.34
CA GLU A 9 13.94 -9.37 -7.38
C GLU A 9 13.24 -8.08 -7.81
N TRP A 10 12.30 -8.17 -8.75
CA TRP A 10 11.49 -7.02 -9.15
C TRP A 10 10.60 -6.52 -8.00
N ILE A 11 9.89 -7.42 -7.33
CA ILE A 11 9.06 -7.08 -6.17
C ILE A 11 9.92 -6.45 -5.06
N GLU A 12 11.06 -7.07 -4.72
CA GLU A 12 11.98 -6.56 -3.70
C GLU A 12 12.46 -5.14 -4.03
N ARG A 13 12.77 -4.84 -5.30
CA ARG A 13 13.15 -3.48 -5.73
C ARG A 13 12.02 -2.48 -5.53
N VAL A 14 10.79 -2.83 -5.89
CA VAL A 14 9.62 -1.96 -5.71
C VAL A 14 9.31 -1.72 -4.23
N LEU A 15 9.34 -2.77 -3.41
CA LEU A 15 9.11 -2.63 -1.96
C LEU A 15 10.21 -1.80 -1.29
N THR A 16 11.46 -1.93 -1.75
CA THR A 16 12.61 -1.18 -1.22
C THR A 16 12.63 0.29 -1.65
N SER A 17 12.13 0.63 -2.84
CA SER A 17 12.06 2.04 -3.28
C SER A 17 11.14 2.86 -2.36
N LEU A 18 10.11 2.22 -1.80
CA LEU A 18 9.24 2.75 -0.76
C LEU A 18 9.87 2.61 0.64
N HIS A 19 11.09 3.12 0.80
CA HIS A 19 11.93 2.98 2.00
C HIS A 19 11.30 3.48 3.31
N PHE A 20 10.31 4.35 3.22
CA PHE A 20 9.53 4.88 4.35
C PHE A 20 8.36 3.97 4.76
N VAL A 21 8.08 2.89 4.02
CA VAL A 21 7.04 1.90 4.35
C VAL A 21 7.65 0.72 5.11
N LYS A 22 7.04 0.36 6.23
CA LYS A 22 7.33 -0.87 6.97
C LYS A 22 6.38 -1.98 6.50
N TRP A 23 6.91 -2.91 5.70
CA TRP A 23 6.16 -4.06 5.20
C TRP A 23 6.05 -5.16 6.26
N ASP A 24 4.87 -5.79 6.40
CA ASP A 24 4.61 -6.85 7.40
C ASP A 24 4.16 -8.15 6.74
N ARG A 25 3.02 -8.12 6.04
CA ARG A 25 2.37 -9.32 5.51
C ARG A 25 2.21 -9.23 4.00
N PHE A 26 2.11 -10.40 3.38
CA PHE A 26 1.59 -10.50 2.03
C PHE A 26 0.59 -11.66 1.91
N LEU A 27 -0.32 -11.55 0.95
CA LEU A 27 -1.21 -12.62 0.53
C LEU A 27 -0.80 -13.10 -0.86
N ASP A 28 -0.69 -14.42 -1.03
CA ASP A 28 -0.59 -15.06 -2.35
C ASP A 28 -2.00 -15.40 -2.82
N ILE A 29 -2.50 -14.57 -3.73
CA ILE A 29 -3.83 -14.67 -4.28
C ILE A 29 -3.74 -15.46 -5.58
N ASN A 30 -4.38 -16.62 -5.61
CA ASN A 30 -4.44 -17.47 -6.79
C ASN A 30 -5.90 -17.67 -7.21
N PHE A 31 -6.30 -17.04 -8.31
CA PHE A 31 -7.63 -17.15 -8.91
C PHE A 31 -7.50 -17.73 -10.30
N ASP A 32 -7.88 -18.99 -10.53
CA ASP A 32 -7.85 -19.70 -11.82
C ASP A 32 -6.65 -19.39 -12.75
N LYS A 33 -6.74 -18.29 -13.52
CA LYS A 33 -5.76 -17.84 -14.53
C LYS A 33 -4.98 -16.58 -14.14
N GLN A 34 -5.15 -16.11 -12.91
CA GLN A 34 -4.55 -14.90 -12.37
C GLN A 34 -3.92 -15.19 -11.02
N ARG A 35 -2.77 -14.59 -10.81
CA ARG A 35 -1.99 -14.75 -9.59
C ARG A 35 -1.39 -13.41 -9.25
N ALA A 36 -1.70 -12.99 -8.04
CA ALA A 36 -1.32 -11.71 -7.52
C ALA A 36 -0.70 -11.88 -6.13
N LEU A 37 0.22 -10.98 -5.79
CA LEU A 37 0.72 -10.88 -4.43
C LEU A 37 0.33 -9.52 -3.86
N ASN A 38 -0.40 -9.52 -2.76
CA ASN A 38 -0.85 -8.29 -2.11
C ASN A 38 0.01 -8.08 -0.88
N PHE A 39 0.82 -7.03 -0.87
CA PHE A 39 1.69 -6.67 0.23
C PHE A 39 1.04 -5.57 1.06
N TYR A 40 1.15 -5.72 2.38
CA TYR A 40 0.59 -4.81 3.36
C TYR A 40 1.69 -4.27 4.25
N GLY A 41 1.70 -2.95 4.41
CA GLY A 41 2.65 -2.25 5.26
C GLY A 41 2.04 -1.00 5.85
N TRP A 42 2.86 -0.27 6.60
CA TRP A 42 2.46 1.01 7.15
C TRP A 42 3.59 2.04 7.15
N ILE A 43 3.19 3.31 7.18
CA ILE A 43 4.08 4.45 7.38
C ILE A 43 3.91 4.90 8.83
N GLU A 44 5.02 5.00 9.53
CA GLU A 44 5.04 5.51 10.90
C GLU A 44 5.15 7.03 10.87
N HIS A 45 4.28 7.69 11.63
CA HIS A 45 4.33 9.13 11.80
C HIS A 45 5.14 9.51 13.03
N SER A 46 6.08 10.44 12.85
CA SER A 46 6.88 11.04 13.92
C SER A 46 6.17 12.26 14.52
N CYS A 47 4.89 12.15 14.90
CA CYS A 47 4.20 13.25 15.58
C CYS A 47 4.06 12.92 17.08
N GLY A 48 4.65 13.78 17.91
CA GLY A 48 4.74 13.68 19.38
C GLY A 48 3.43 13.86 20.14
N THR A 49 2.36 13.27 19.64
CA THR A 49 1.05 13.15 20.28
C THR A 49 0.74 11.67 20.42
N GLU A 50 0.21 11.24 21.57
CA GLU A 50 0.03 9.84 21.99
C GLU A 50 -0.78 8.94 21.03
N ASP A 51 -1.30 9.49 19.93
CA ASP A 51 -1.94 8.75 18.86
C ASP A 51 -0.88 8.13 17.95
N THR A 52 -0.64 6.84 18.18
CA THR A 52 0.17 5.92 17.36
C THR A 52 -0.47 5.64 15.99
N TYR A 53 -1.03 6.67 15.35
CA TYR A 53 -1.69 6.55 14.06
C TYR A 53 -0.67 6.16 12.99
N LYS A 54 -0.99 5.08 12.28
CA LYS A 54 -0.18 4.53 11.21
C LYS A 54 -0.97 4.65 9.91
N ASP A 55 -0.32 5.14 8.87
CA ASP A 55 -0.93 5.08 7.55
C ASP A 55 -0.72 3.71 6.95
N PHE A 56 -1.79 3.11 6.45
CA PHE A 56 -1.74 1.81 5.80
C PHE A 56 -1.31 1.95 4.35
N VAL A 57 -0.54 0.98 3.84
CA VAL A 57 -0.15 0.86 2.44
C VAL A 57 -0.44 -0.56 1.95
N CYS A 58 -1.05 -0.67 0.77
CA CYS A 58 -1.31 -1.92 0.06
C CYS A 58 -0.78 -1.83 -1.37
N ILE A 59 -0.03 -2.84 -1.81
CA ILE A 59 0.41 -2.98 -3.20
C ILE A 59 0.08 -4.38 -3.70
N GLU A 60 -0.59 -4.45 -4.85
CA GLU A 60 -0.84 -5.68 -5.57
C GLU A 60 0.10 -5.82 -6.76
N PHE A 61 0.87 -6.90 -6.78
CA PHE A 61 1.72 -7.28 -7.91
C PHE A 61 1.04 -8.37 -8.73
N ASN A 62 0.74 -8.09 -10.00
CA ASN A 62 0.27 -9.11 -10.92
C ASN A 62 1.48 -9.87 -11.50
N LEU A 63 1.60 -11.15 -11.16
CA LEU A 63 2.76 -11.97 -11.54
C LEU A 63 2.75 -12.36 -13.03
N PHE A 64 1.59 -12.34 -13.69
CA PHE A 64 1.46 -12.65 -15.12
C PHE A 64 1.93 -11.49 -15.99
N SER A 65 1.51 -10.26 -15.68
CA SER A 65 1.91 -9.07 -16.43
C SER A 65 3.22 -8.47 -15.95
N ASN A 66 3.73 -8.89 -14.78
CA ASN A 66 4.90 -8.32 -14.12
C ASN A 66 4.76 -6.80 -13.94
N LYS A 67 3.59 -6.38 -13.41
CA LYS A 67 3.24 -4.98 -13.15
C LYS A 67 2.66 -4.82 -11.75
N VAL A 68 2.87 -3.65 -11.16
CA VAL A 68 2.03 -3.19 -10.06
C VAL A 68 0.64 -2.97 -10.67
N TYR A 69 -0.33 -3.72 -10.17
CA TYR A 69 -1.70 -3.68 -10.66
C TYR A 69 -2.55 -2.69 -9.87
N PHE A 70 -2.25 -2.56 -8.58
CA PHE A 70 -2.98 -1.69 -7.67
C PHE A 70 -2.07 -1.19 -6.56
N VAL A 71 -2.28 0.07 -6.18
CA VAL A 71 -1.73 0.66 -4.97
C VAL A 71 -2.84 1.42 -4.25
N ALA A 72 -2.86 1.29 -2.92
CA ALA A 72 -3.68 2.14 -2.06
C ALA A 72 -2.90 2.50 -0.81
N THR A 73 -3.15 3.71 -0.31
CA THR A 73 -2.61 4.19 0.95
C THR A 73 -3.63 5.06 1.66
N SER A 74 -3.63 5.05 2.99
CA SER A 74 -4.38 6.03 3.79
C SER A 74 -3.60 7.34 4.00
N SER A 75 -2.34 7.41 3.54
CA SER A 75 -1.48 8.58 3.75
C SER A 75 -1.80 9.71 2.80
N SER A 76 -2.39 10.79 3.31
CA SER A 76 -2.51 12.03 2.55
C SER A 76 -1.13 12.61 2.21
N GLU A 77 -0.17 12.51 3.13
CA GLU A 77 1.16 13.11 2.97
C GLU A 77 2.04 12.35 1.98
N LYS A 78 2.02 11.01 2.02
CA LYS A 78 2.91 10.16 1.21
C LYS A 78 2.27 9.60 -0.05
N SER A 79 0.95 9.73 -0.23
CA SER A 79 0.25 9.20 -1.41
C SER A 79 0.84 9.68 -2.73
N LYS A 80 1.18 10.97 -2.83
CA LYS A 80 1.76 11.53 -4.05
C LYS A 80 3.14 10.94 -4.35
N GLU A 81 4.02 10.89 -3.34
CA GLU A 81 5.36 10.30 -3.46
C GLU A 81 5.30 8.81 -3.83
N ILE A 82 4.36 8.05 -3.25
CA ILE A 82 4.13 6.65 -3.61
C ILE A 82 3.74 6.52 -5.09
N CYS A 83 2.77 7.31 -5.56
CA CYS A 83 2.33 7.28 -6.95
C CYS A 83 3.47 7.68 -7.92
N GLU A 84 4.29 8.67 -7.57
CA GLU A 84 5.46 9.07 -8.37
C GLU A 84 6.51 7.95 -8.46
N ILE A 85 6.80 7.26 -7.35
CA ILE A 85 7.76 6.13 -7.34
C ILE A 85 7.24 4.94 -8.16
N LEU A 86 5.93 4.72 -8.16
CA LEU A 86 5.30 3.58 -8.83
C LEU A 86 4.85 3.88 -10.27
N ASP A 87 5.07 5.11 -10.76
CA ASP A 87 4.57 5.58 -12.06
C ASP A 87 3.05 5.39 -12.22
N ASP A 88 2.30 5.75 -11.18
CA ASP A 88 0.84 5.65 -11.14
C ASP A 88 0.18 7.04 -11.00
N LYS A 89 -1.11 7.12 -11.32
CA LYS A 89 -1.91 8.32 -11.16
C LYS A 89 -2.31 8.51 -9.70
N HIS A 90 -1.95 9.65 -9.13
CA HIS A 90 -2.39 10.06 -7.80
C HIS A 90 -3.88 10.43 -7.77
N ASN A 91 -4.56 10.04 -6.70
CA ASN A 91 -5.90 10.49 -6.33
C ASN A 91 -5.86 11.02 -4.90
N ASP A 92 -6.64 12.07 -4.63
CA ASP A 92 -6.70 12.66 -3.31
C ASP A 92 -7.30 11.71 -2.27
N CYS A 93 -6.70 11.68 -1.07
CA CYS A 93 -7.18 10.87 0.05
C CYS A 93 -8.17 11.69 0.88
N HIS A 94 -9.39 11.17 1.05
CA HIS A 94 -10.46 11.81 1.81
C HIS A 94 -10.71 11.07 3.13
N ARG A 95 -11.05 11.81 4.19
CA ARG A 95 -11.43 11.23 5.48
C ARG A 95 -12.91 10.89 5.49
N VAL A 96 -13.23 9.66 5.88
CA VAL A 96 -14.61 9.16 5.89
C VAL A 96 -15.51 9.99 6.81
N GLU A 97 -15.02 10.51 7.94
CA GLU A 97 -15.84 11.32 8.86
C GLU A 97 -16.31 12.66 8.29
N HIS A 98 -15.71 13.16 7.20
CA HIS A 98 -16.09 14.44 6.61
C HIS A 98 -17.32 14.32 5.72
N ASP A 99 -17.46 13.19 5.03
CA ASP A 99 -18.47 13.01 3.98
C ASP A 99 -19.54 11.97 4.37
N PHE A 100 -19.27 11.10 5.34
CA PHE A 100 -20.15 9.98 5.69
C PHE A 100 -20.48 9.94 7.19
N GLN A 101 -21.76 9.70 7.50
CA GLN A 101 -22.25 9.54 8.87
C GLN A 101 -22.34 8.05 9.26
N ILE A 102 -21.21 7.47 9.66
CA ILE A 102 -21.13 6.08 10.13
C ILE A 102 -20.69 6.03 11.60
N SER A 103 -21.20 5.05 12.35
CA SER A 103 -20.98 4.95 13.80
C SER A 103 -19.58 4.48 14.19
N ASN A 104 -18.90 3.75 13.30
CA ASN A 104 -17.58 3.16 13.51
C ASN A 104 -16.46 3.93 12.79
N VAL A 105 -16.54 5.26 12.78
CA VAL A 105 -15.52 6.12 12.16
C VAL A 105 -14.41 6.50 13.15
N VAL A 106 -13.16 6.51 12.68
CA VAL A 106 -12.03 7.07 13.44
C VAL A 106 -12.14 8.59 13.40
N LYS A 107 -12.17 9.23 14.57
CA LYS A 107 -12.13 10.70 14.68
C LYS A 107 -10.76 11.11 15.18
N LEU A 108 -10.03 11.89 14.39
CA LEU A 108 -8.84 12.56 14.90
C LEU A 108 -9.24 13.69 15.86
N LYS A 109 -8.44 13.90 16.90
CA LYS A 109 -8.62 15.00 17.86
C LYS A 109 -8.04 16.30 17.35
#